data_AF-A0A3N5QJL3-F1
#
_entry.id   AF-A0A3N5QJL3-F1
#
_cell.length_a   1.000
_cell.length_b   1.000
_cell.length_c   1.000
_cell.angle_alpha   90.00
_cell.angle_beta   90.00
_cell.angle_gamma   90.00
#
_symmetry.space_group_name_H-M   'P 1'
#
loop_
_entity.id
_entity.type
_entity.pdbx_description
1 polymer ?
#
loop_
_entity_poly.entity_id
_entity_poly.type
_entity_poly.pdbx_seq_one_letter_code
_entity_poly.pdbx_strand_id
1 'polypeptide(L)'
;MKKKIFCLFQIIVILVSAEKIFPQFDYGFDFSKAGSSGLQFLKIGVGARETALGEAVTGIVNDANSVFWNPAGLAYVEKREVIITHNQWLVDSKHNAAVIAYSLGELVVGLSAITLDINEFEETTALQPDGTGRMVQAGDLMIGFTAARRFTDRLSIGLQVKYVQEKLDDYKISNVLFDVGTIYYTGFRQLRLGFALQHFGPDMKLVDQEFRTPLLFRVSAADEIFSFQDFTLIAGAELVHPTDNVEWVNLGLELNIFKFLDLRGGYRFSNDLGKISFGIGLRPPPLADFNMKIDYSYTPSETVFSDIQRFTIGLAF
;
A
#
# COMPACT_ATOMS: atom_id res chain seq x y z
N MET A 1 -9.17 11.97 33.63
CA MET A 1 -9.94 10.97 32.86
C MET A 1 -11.02 11.61 31.99
N LYS A 2 -12.03 12.31 32.54
CA LYS A 2 -13.13 12.90 31.76
C LYS A 2 -12.71 13.84 30.61
N LYS A 3 -11.72 14.71 30.82
CA LYS A 3 -11.23 15.66 29.78
C LYS A 3 -10.53 14.97 28.59
N LYS A 4 -9.83 13.85 28.81
CA LYS A 4 -9.10 13.14 27.74
C LYS A 4 -10.03 12.26 26.90
N ILE A 5 -11.01 11.61 27.56
CA ILE A 5 -12.09 10.86 26.90
C ILE A 5 -12.97 11.82 26.08
N PHE A 6 -13.22 13.03 26.59
CA PHE A 6 -13.95 14.06 25.87
C PHE A 6 -13.22 14.54 24.61
N CYS A 7 -11.89 14.71 24.63
CA CYS A 7 -11.12 15.00 23.41
C CYS A 7 -11.16 13.86 22.38
N LEU A 8 -11.11 12.60 22.82
CA LEU A 8 -11.21 11.44 21.91
C LEU A 8 -12.58 11.41 21.20
N PHE A 9 -13.66 11.66 21.96
CA PHE A 9 -15.01 11.76 21.43
C PHE A 9 -15.16 12.96 20.47
N GLN A 10 -14.55 14.11 20.79
CA GLN A 10 -14.52 15.27 19.90
C GLN A 10 -13.76 15.01 18.60
N ILE A 11 -12.64 14.28 18.63
CA ILE A 11 -11.89 13.91 17.43
C ILE A 11 -12.71 12.95 16.55
N ILE A 12 -13.37 11.96 17.15
CA ILE A 12 -14.28 11.06 16.42
C ILE A 12 -15.44 11.84 15.79
N VAL A 13 -16.05 12.78 16.50
CA VAL A 13 -17.12 13.64 15.96
C VAL A 13 -16.63 14.54 14.83
N ILE A 14 -15.42 15.11 14.94
CA ILE A 14 -14.79 15.93 13.88
C ILE A 14 -14.50 15.08 12.63
N LEU A 15 -14.03 13.85 12.79
CA LEU A 15 -13.80 12.92 11.68
C LEU A 15 -15.10 12.51 10.98
N VAL A 16 -16.19 12.30 11.73
CA VAL A 16 -17.53 12.00 11.19
C VAL A 16 -18.17 13.22 10.51
N SER A 17 -17.73 14.45 10.82
CA SER A 17 -18.26 15.69 10.23
C SER A 17 -17.35 16.32 9.16
N ALA A 18 -16.19 15.72 8.88
CA ALA A 18 -15.23 16.19 7.88
C ALA A 18 -15.75 16.11 6.42
N GLU A 19 -16.84 15.37 6.16
CA GLU A 19 -17.47 15.33 4.83
C GLU A 19 -17.99 16.70 4.34
N LYS A 20 -18.07 17.71 5.22
CA LYS A 20 -18.65 19.03 4.88
C LYS A 20 -17.63 20.19 4.81
N ILE A 21 -16.32 19.96 4.94
CA ILE A 21 -15.32 21.05 5.07
C ILE A 21 -14.23 21.03 4.00
N PHE A 22 -14.47 20.45 2.83
CA PHE A 22 -13.61 20.70 1.67
C PHE A 22 -14.27 21.68 0.70
N PRO A 23 -13.82 22.95 0.65
CA PRO A 23 -14.09 23.79 -0.50
C PRO A 23 -13.59 23.09 -1.76
N GLN A 24 -14.47 22.99 -2.73
CA GLN A 24 -14.24 22.46 -4.06
C GLN A 24 -13.17 23.33 -4.76
N PHE A 25 -11.90 22.91 -4.72
CA PHE A 25 -10.89 23.42 -5.63
C PHE A 25 -11.10 22.73 -6.98
N ASP A 26 -12.09 23.23 -7.73
CA ASP A 26 -12.28 22.88 -9.14
C ASP A 26 -11.32 23.73 -9.97
N TYR A 27 -10.18 23.15 -10.36
CA TYR A 27 -9.23 23.78 -11.30
C TYR A 27 -9.73 23.73 -12.75
N GLY A 28 -10.95 23.25 -13.00
CA GLY A 28 -11.66 23.47 -14.25
C GLY A 28 -10.93 22.91 -15.46
N PHE A 29 -10.37 21.70 -15.39
CA PHE A 29 -10.00 20.81 -16.50
C PHE A 29 -9.59 19.46 -15.88
N ASP A 30 -10.55 18.65 -15.44
CA ASP A 30 -10.24 17.31 -14.90
C ASP A 30 -10.01 16.32 -16.05
N PHE A 31 -8.88 16.47 -16.74
CA PHE A 31 -8.38 15.47 -17.68
C PHE A 31 -7.75 14.33 -16.88
N SER A 32 -8.57 13.38 -16.44
CA SER A 32 -8.03 12.12 -15.95
C SER A 32 -7.34 11.39 -17.09
N LYS A 33 -6.05 11.12 -16.93
CA LYS A 33 -5.27 10.24 -17.82
C LYS A 33 -5.46 8.76 -17.47
N ALA A 34 -6.57 8.41 -16.79
CA ALA A 34 -6.90 7.04 -16.41
C ALA A 34 -6.74 6.09 -17.60
N GLY A 35 -6.05 4.97 -17.36
CA GLY A 35 -5.81 3.95 -18.38
C GLY A 35 -4.71 4.26 -19.39
N SER A 36 -3.93 5.33 -19.22
CA SER A 36 -2.80 5.67 -20.11
C SER A 36 -1.47 5.00 -19.74
N SER A 37 -1.43 4.18 -18.69
CA SER A 37 -0.24 3.44 -18.25
C SER A 37 -0.50 1.94 -18.11
N GLY A 38 0.52 1.12 -18.35
CA GLY A 38 0.47 -0.33 -18.14
C GLY A 38 0.82 -0.73 -16.71
N LEU A 39 0.88 -2.03 -16.41
CA LEU A 39 1.32 -2.57 -15.10
C LEU A 39 0.46 -2.08 -13.92
N GLN A 40 -0.85 -1.90 -14.14
CA GLN A 40 -1.78 -1.36 -13.14
C GLN A 40 -1.81 -2.17 -11.84
N PHE A 41 -1.49 -3.47 -11.90
CA PHE A 41 -1.40 -4.36 -10.74
C PHE A 41 -0.44 -3.82 -9.65
N LEU A 42 0.58 -3.05 -10.05
CA LEU A 42 1.54 -2.45 -9.13
C LEU A 42 0.92 -1.41 -8.19
N LYS A 43 -0.24 -0.84 -8.54
CA LYS A 43 -0.98 0.13 -7.72
C LYS A 43 -1.97 -0.53 -6.77
N ILE A 44 -2.14 -1.86 -6.82
CA ILE A 44 -3.02 -2.59 -5.89
C ILE A 44 -2.34 -2.61 -4.52
N GLY A 45 -3.01 -2.04 -3.51
CA GLY A 45 -2.47 -1.96 -2.15
C GLY A 45 -2.06 -3.32 -1.57
N VAL A 46 -0.82 -3.39 -1.09
CA VAL A 46 -0.20 -4.57 -0.45
C VAL A 46 -0.17 -4.41 1.05
N GLY A 47 -0.62 -5.45 1.76
CA GLY A 47 -0.61 -5.54 3.22
C GLY A 47 -1.91 -5.08 3.85
N ALA A 48 -2.43 -5.90 4.76
CA ALA A 48 -3.70 -5.63 5.42
C ALA A 48 -3.63 -4.42 6.37
N ARG A 49 -2.49 -4.21 7.06
CA ARG A 49 -2.29 -3.01 7.88
C ARG A 49 -2.40 -1.75 7.04
N GLU A 50 -1.73 -1.74 5.90
CA GLU A 50 -1.53 -0.56 5.07
C GLU A 50 -2.82 -0.16 4.36
N THR A 51 -3.53 -1.14 3.81
CA THR A 51 -4.82 -0.87 3.17
C THR A 51 -5.90 -0.52 4.18
N ALA A 52 -5.87 -1.08 5.39
CA ALA A 52 -6.79 -0.69 6.47
C ALA A 52 -6.60 0.77 6.92
N LEU A 53 -5.41 1.33 6.74
CA LEU A 53 -5.10 2.75 6.98
C LEU A 53 -5.40 3.64 5.78
N GLY A 54 -6.20 3.14 4.83
CA GLY A 54 -6.54 3.88 3.62
C GLY A 54 -5.31 4.15 2.75
N GLU A 55 -4.25 3.35 2.88
CA GLU A 55 -2.99 3.52 2.15
C GLU A 55 -2.23 4.82 2.51
N ALA A 56 -2.56 5.47 3.64
CA ALA A 56 -1.84 6.63 4.17
C ALA A 56 -0.60 6.22 4.99
N VAL A 57 0.34 5.49 4.37
CA VAL A 57 1.38 4.77 5.11
C VAL A 57 2.82 5.12 4.78
N THR A 58 3.09 5.91 3.74
CA THR A 58 4.44 6.17 3.22
C THR A 58 5.43 6.65 4.29
N GLY A 59 4.97 7.41 5.29
CA GLY A 59 5.81 7.94 6.38
C GLY A 59 5.82 7.12 7.66
N ILE A 60 4.98 6.08 7.76
CA ILE A 60 4.80 5.27 8.97
C ILE A 60 5.25 3.81 8.82
N VAL A 61 5.34 3.29 7.59
CA VAL A 61 5.85 1.94 7.33
C VAL A 61 7.27 1.77 7.91
N ASN A 62 7.46 0.66 8.62
CA ASN A 62 8.65 0.42 9.43
C ASN A 62 8.96 -1.08 9.60
N ASP A 63 8.48 -1.90 8.67
CA ASP A 63 8.68 -3.35 8.64
C ASP A 63 9.02 -3.82 7.22
N ALA A 64 9.20 -5.12 7.00
CA ALA A 64 9.56 -5.66 5.69
C ALA A 64 8.54 -5.29 4.59
N ASN A 65 7.27 -5.04 4.90
CA ASN A 65 6.23 -4.72 3.92
C ASN A 65 6.36 -3.29 3.38
N SER A 66 7.18 -2.46 4.03
CA SER A 66 7.55 -1.12 3.57
C SER A 66 8.06 -1.08 2.13
N VAL A 67 8.66 -2.17 1.62
CA VAL A 67 9.20 -2.25 0.26
C VAL A 67 8.15 -2.01 -0.84
N PHE A 68 6.85 -2.15 -0.53
CA PHE A 68 5.76 -1.90 -1.47
C PHE A 68 5.20 -0.47 -1.41
N TRP A 69 5.59 0.33 -0.40
CA TRP A 69 5.05 1.66 -0.13
C TRP A 69 6.12 2.74 -0.11
N ASN A 70 7.15 2.53 0.71
CA ASN A 70 8.31 3.40 0.84
C ASN A 70 9.54 2.57 1.21
N PRO A 71 10.51 2.37 0.29
CA PRO A 71 11.67 1.53 0.57
C PRO A 71 12.51 2.03 1.76
N ALA A 72 12.42 3.31 2.16
CA ALA A 72 13.12 3.82 3.34
C ALA A 72 12.60 3.25 4.67
N GLY A 73 11.38 2.71 4.69
CA GLY A 73 10.81 2.03 5.85
C GLY A 73 11.53 0.72 6.19
N LEU A 74 12.21 0.11 5.21
CA LEU A 74 12.93 -1.15 5.40
C LEU A 74 14.10 -0.99 6.37
N ALA A 75 14.64 0.22 6.50
CA ALA A 75 15.75 0.54 7.40
C ALA A 75 15.40 0.38 8.91
N TYR A 76 14.13 0.16 9.25
CA TYR A 76 13.66 -0.06 10.63
C TYR A 76 13.44 -1.54 10.98
N VAL A 77 13.67 -2.47 10.03
CA VAL A 77 13.67 -3.90 10.33
C VAL A 77 14.93 -4.25 11.13
N GLU A 78 14.73 -4.72 12.37
CA GLU A 78 15.85 -4.97 13.29
C GLU A 78 16.56 -6.31 13.06
N LYS A 79 15.81 -7.36 12.67
CA LYS A 79 16.32 -8.72 12.49
C LYS A 79 16.00 -9.27 11.09
N ARG A 80 15.64 -10.56 10.98
CA ARG A 80 15.04 -11.13 9.78
C ARG A 80 13.54 -11.00 9.91
N GLU A 81 12.88 -10.66 8.81
CA GLU A 81 11.42 -10.59 8.80
C GLU A 81 10.89 -11.11 7.49
N VAL A 82 9.90 -12.01 7.56
CA VAL A 82 9.16 -12.52 6.42
C VAL A 82 7.72 -12.06 6.55
N ILE A 83 7.16 -11.50 5.48
CA ILE A 83 5.75 -11.09 5.43
C ILE A 83 5.14 -11.64 4.16
N ILE A 84 3.95 -12.20 4.27
CA ILE A 84 3.16 -12.70 3.16
C ILE A 84 1.77 -12.08 3.26
N THR A 85 1.27 -11.59 2.13
CA THR A 85 -0.06 -11.02 2.00
C THR A 85 -0.82 -11.77 0.90
N HIS A 86 -2.09 -12.07 1.19
CA HIS A 86 -3.06 -12.54 0.22
C HIS A 86 -4.22 -11.54 0.14
N ASN A 87 -4.57 -11.14 -1.07
CA ASN A 87 -5.69 -10.25 -1.37
C ASN A 87 -6.62 -10.95 -2.37
N GLN A 88 -7.87 -11.18 -1.96
CA GLN A 88 -8.93 -11.55 -2.88
C GLN A 88 -9.39 -10.27 -3.58
N TRP A 89 -9.03 -10.14 -4.84
CA TRP A 89 -9.25 -8.94 -5.62
C TRP A 89 -10.47 -9.08 -6.54
N LEU A 90 -10.75 -8.03 -7.31
CA LEU A 90 -11.95 -7.90 -8.13
C LEU A 90 -12.01 -9.02 -9.18
N VAL A 91 -13.23 -9.46 -9.51
CA VAL A 91 -13.50 -10.46 -10.57
C VAL A 91 -12.70 -11.76 -10.36
N ASP A 92 -12.72 -12.27 -9.14
CA ASP A 92 -12.05 -13.51 -8.72
C ASP A 92 -10.53 -13.57 -8.96
N SER A 93 -9.90 -12.43 -9.21
CA SER A 93 -8.44 -12.32 -9.30
C SER A 93 -7.80 -12.38 -7.91
N LYS A 94 -6.57 -12.90 -7.84
CA LYS A 94 -5.82 -13.03 -6.59
C LYS A 94 -4.55 -12.21 -6.70
N HIS A 95 -4.34 -11.34 -5.73
CA HIS A 95 -3.14 -10.52 -5.65
C HIS A 95 -2.32 -10.96 -4.43
N ASN A 96 -1.18 -11.59 -4.68
CA ASN A 96 -0.33 -12.15 -3.64
C ASN A 96 0.97 -11.36 -3.56
N ALA A 97 1.45 -11.12 -2.35
CA ALA A 97 2.74 -10.48 -2.13
C ALA A 97 3.54 -11.22 -1.06
N ALA A 98 4.85 -11.24 -1.22
CA ALA A 98 5.76 -11.77 -0.23
C ALA A 98 7.02 -10.93 -0.16
N VAL A 99 7.60 -10.81 1.03
CA VAL A 99 8.88 -10.15 1.25
C VAL A 99 9.66 -10.87 2.33
N ILE A 100 10.97 -10.96 2.13
CA ILE A 100 11.94 -11.32 3.15
C ILE A 100 12.95 -10.19 3.30
N ALA A 101 13.17 -9.75 4.52
CA ALA A 101 14.12 -8.71 4.90
C ALA A 101 15.22 -9.26 5.79
N TYR A 102 16.43 -8.73 5.64
CA TYR A 102 17.60 -9.09 6.43
C TYR A 102 18.38 -7.84 6.83
N SER A 103 18.58 -7.66 8.14
CA SER A 103 19.44 -6.61 8.69
C SER A 103 20.93 -7.01 8.64
N LEU A 104 21.74 -6.20 7.94
CA LEU A 104 23.20 -6.30 7.81
C LEU A 104 23.88 -5.18 8.61
N GLY A 105 23.40 -4.93 9.84
CA GLY A 105 23.88 -3.83 10.69
C GLY A 105 23.15 -2.53 10.38
N GLU A 106 23.83 -1.55 9.76
CA GLU A 106 23.20 -0.27 9.38
C GLU A 106 22.45 -0.33 8.05
N LEU A 107 22.75 -1.34 7.22
CA LEU A 107 22.07 -1.59 5.95
C LEU A 107 21.05 -2.70 6.14
N VAL A 108 19.83 -2.51 5.65
CA VAL A 108 18.83 -3.57 5.55
C VAL A 108 18.55 -3.84 4.08
N VAL A 109 18.53 -5.12 3.71
CA VAL A 109 18.20 -5.57 2.35
C VAL A 109 16.93 -6.40 2.37
N GLY A 110 16.20 -6.38 1.26
CA GLY A 110 14.96 -7.13 1.12
C GLY A 110 14.78 -7.69 -0.29
N LEU A 111 14.18 -8.88 -0.37
CA LEU A 111 13.69 -9.47 -1.61
C LEU A 111 12.16 -9.53 -1.54
N SER A 112 11.50 -9.04 -2.57
CA SER A 112 10.04 -8.95 -2.63
C SER A 112 9.49 -9.55 -3.92
N ALA A 113 8.27 -10.06 -3.87
CA ALA A 113 7.54 -10.47 -5.05
C ALA A 113 6.05 -10.09 -4.94
N ILE A 114 5.42 -9.82 -6.08
CA ILE A 114 3.97 -9.70 -6.24
C ILE A 114 3.54 -10.58 -7.41
N THR A 115 2.42 -11.27 -7.26
CA THR A 115 1.68 -11.88 -8.38
C THR A 115 0.28 -11.31 -8.46
N LEU A 116 -0.21 -11.09 -9.68
CA LEU A 116 -1.64 -10.96 -9.96
C LEU A 116 -2.06 -12.16 -10.79
N ASP A 117 -2.84 -13.04 -10.19
CA ASP A 117 -3.30 -14.27 -10.80
C ASP A 117 -4.76 -14.08 -11.24
N ILE A 118 -5.01 -14.16 -12.54
CA ILE A 118 -6.35 -14.12 -13.14
C ILE A 118 -6.68 -15.54 -13.60
N ASN A 119 -7.85 -16.06 -13.21
CA ASN A 119 -8.28 -17.38 -13.66
C ASN A 119 -8.44 -17.36 -15.19
N GLU A 120 -8.13 -18.49 -15.81
CA GLU A 120 -8.33 -18.65 -17.25
C GLU A 120 -9.80 -18.43 -17.61
N PHE A 121 -10.05 -17.64 -18.66
CA PHE A 121 -11.39 -17.31 -19.12
C PHE A 121 -11.53 -17.61 -20.61
N GLU A 122 -12.76 -17.88 -21.05
CA GLU A 122 -13.03 -18.20 -22.44
C GLU A 122 -13.05 -16.93 -23.30
N GLU A 123 -12.38 -16.98 -24.45
CA GLU A 123 -12.43 -15.90 -25.43
C GLU A 123 -13.85 -15.75 -25.98
N THR A 124 -14.36 -14.52 -25.97
CA THR A 124 -15.61 -14.14 -26.60
C THR A 124 -15.35 -13.14 -27.73
N THR A 125 -16.12 -13.24 -28.81
CA THR A 125 -16.05 -12.30 -29.93
C THR A 125 -17.43 -11.74 -30.22
N ALA A 126 -17.53 -10.66 -30.98
CA ALA A 126 -18.82 -10.11 -31.39
C ALA A 126 -19.70 -11.13 -32.16
N LEU A 127 -19.08 -12.14 -32.79
CA LEU A 127 -19.78 -13.22 -33.50
C LEU A 127 -20.05 -14.45 -32.62
N GLN A 128 -19.29 -14.61 -31.54
CA GLN A 128 -19.41 -15.72 -30.58
C GLN A 128 -19.40 -15.16 -29.14
N PRO A 129 -20.50 -14.51 -28.70
CA PRO A 129 -20.58 -13.89 -27.39
C PRO A 129 -20.63 -14.91 -26.24
N ASP A 130 -21.10 -16.13 -26.53
CA ASP A 130 -21.21 -17.22 -25.54
C ASP A 130 -19.92 -18.05 -25.42
N GLY A 131 -18.87 -17.70 -26.17
CA GLY A 131 -17.57 -18.39 -26.14
C GLY A 131 -17.15 -18.98 -27.49
N THR A 132 -15.83 -19.03 -27.68
CA THR A 132 -15.18 -19.58 -28.88
C THR A 132 -14.62 -20.99 -28.67
N GLY A 133 -14.61 -21.49 -27.42
CA GLY A 133 -13.91 -22.70 -26.99
C GLY A 133 -12.41 -22.51 -26.73
N ARG A 134 -11.86 -21.32 -27.02
CA ARG A 134 -10.45 -20.99 -26.77
C ARG A 134 -10.31 -20.35 -25.38
N MET A 135 -9.36 -20.84 -24.61
CA MET A 135 -9.06 -20.31 -23.29
C MET A 135 -7.94 -19.27 -23.34
N VAL A 136 -8.08 -18.22 -22.53
CA VAL A 136 -7.16 -17.08 -22.42
C VAL A 136 -6.61 -17.00 -21.01
N GLN A 137 -5.28 -16.87 -20.91
CA GLN A 137 -4.57 -16.71 -19.63
C GLN A 137 -4.06 -15.29 -19.48
N ALA A 138 -4.23 -14.71 -18.31
CA ALA A 138 -3.68 -13.40 -17.95
C ALA A 138 -3.03 -13.45 -16.58
N GLY A 139 -2.02 -12.62 -16.36
CA GLY A 139 -1.42 -12.48 -15.05
C GLY A 139 -0.07 -11.78 -15.05
N ASP A 140 0.28 -11.28 -13.88
CA ASP A 140 1.40 -10.37 -13.71
C ASP A 140 2.35 -10.83 -12.62
N LEU A 141 3.61 -10.42 -12.75
CA LEU A 141 4.68 -10.73 -11.81
C LEU A 141 5.54 -9.49 -11.58
N MET A 142 5.89 -9.26 -10.31
CA MET A 142 6.98 -8.37 -9.91
C MET A 142 7.96 -9.13 -9.02
N ILE A 143 9.26 -8.92 -9.25
CA ILE A 143 10.33 -9.33 -8.35
C ILE A 143 11.16 -8.09 -8.05
N GLY A 144 11.41 -7.82 -6.77
CA GLY A 144 12.10 -6.62 -6.30
C GLY A 144 13.28 -6.95 -5.40
N PHE A 145 14.32 -6.12 -5.49
CA PHE A 145 15.41 -6.05 -4.53
C PHE A 145 15.46 -4.65 -3.95
N THR A 146 15.45 -4.56 -2.62
CA THR A 146 15.44 -3.29 -1.88
C THR A 146 16.66 -3.21 -0.98
N ALA A 147 17.24 -2.02 -0.88
CA ALA A 147 18.28 -1.70 0.09
C ALA A 147 17.94 -0.36 0.78
N ALA A 148 18.02 -0.32 2.10
CA ALA A 148 17.69 0.86 2.88
C ALA A 148 18.62 1.05 4.09
N ARG A 149 18.86 2.30 4.46
CA ARG A 149 19.72 2.66 5.59
C ARG A 149 19.20 3.91 6.30
N ARG A 150 19.41 3.94 7.62
CA ARG A 150 19.31 5.16 8.42
C ARG A 150 20.61 5.96 8.25
N PHE A 151 20.55 7.07 7.52
CA PHE A 151 21.70 7.95 7.26
C PHE A 151 22.00 8.86 8.45
N THR A 152 20.98 9.21 9.22
CA THR A 152 21.09 9.91 10.49
C THR A 152 20.05 9.33 11.46
N ASP A 153 20.04 9.83 12.71
CA ASP A 153 19.01 9.48 13.69
C ASP A 153 17.60 9.92 13.27
N ARG A 154 17.49 10.76 12.24
CA ARG A 154 16.22 11.34 11.78
C ARG A 154 15.88 11.00 10.34
N LEU A 155 16.84 10.58 9.52
CA LEU A 155 16.65 10.39 8.08
C LEU A 155 16.99 8.95 7.70
N SER A 156 16.02 8.24 7.13
CA SER A 156 16.25 7.02 6.37
C SER A 156 16.00 7.23 4.89
N ILE A 157 16.75 6.50 4.07
CA ILE A 157 16.62 6.48 2.61
C ILE A 157 16.61 5.02 2.18
N GLY A 158 15.77 4.70 1.20
CA GLY A 158 15.72 3.39 0.58
C GLY A 158 15.64 3.49 -0.93
N LEU A 159 16.17 2.46 -1.59
CA LEU A 159 16.15 2.28 -3.03
C LEU A 159 15.66 0.86 -3.33
N GLN A 160 14.88 0.73 -4.39
CA GLN A 160 14.42 -0.56 -4.88
C GLN A 160 14.58 -0.65 -6.40
N VAL A 161 14.99 -1.81 -6.88
CA VAL A 161 14.93 -2.20 -8.29
C VAL A 161 13.92 -3.32 -8.44
N LYS A 162 13.06 -3.23 -9.46
CA LYS A 162 12.01 -4.21 -9.74
C LYS A 162 12.12 -4.71 -11.17
N TYR A 163 12.08 -6.02 -11.36
CA TYR A 163 11.72 -6.64 -12.62
C TYR A 163 10.21 -6.89 -12.61
N VAL A 164 9.53 -6.44 -13.65
CA VAL A 164 8.07 -6.58 -13.79
C VAL A 164 7.73 -7.23 -15.11
N GLN A 165 6.65 -7.98 -15.12
CA GLN A 165 6.18 -8.70 -16.28
C GLN A 165 4.66 -8.76 -16.26
N GLU A 166 4.04 -8.42 -17.39
CA GLU A 166 2.60 -8.51 -17.62
C GLU A 166 2.37 -9.49 -18.77
N LYS A 167 1.46 -10.45 -18.57
CA LYS A 167 1.09 -11.45 -19.56
C LYS A 167 -0.40 -11.33 -19.84
N LEU A 168 -0.73 -11.23 -21.12
CA LEU A 168 -2.10 -11.33 -21.62
C LEU A 168 -2.11 -12.21 -22.86
N ASP A 169 -2.61 -13.43 -22.71
CA ASP A 169 -2.67 -14.43 -23.77
C ASP A 169 -1.28 -14.72 -24.38
N ASP A 170 -1.12 -14.49 -25.68
CA ASP A 170 0.13 -14.61 -26.44
C ASP A 170 1.09 -13.42 -26.23
N TYR A 171 0.62 -12.35 -25.58
CA TYR A 171 1.41 -11.15 -25.36
C TYR A 171 2.08 -11.14 -24.00
N LYS A 172 3.32 -10.67 -24.01
CA LYS A 172 4.16 -10.56 -22.82
C LYS A 172 4.99 -9.29 -22.89
N ILE A 173 4.87 -8.46 -21.85
CA ILE A 173 5.67 -7.25 -21.68
C ILE A 173 6.53 -7.43 -20.44
N SER A 174 7.75 -6.91 -20.48
CA SER A 174 8.63 -6.89 -19.30
C SER A 174 9.36 -5.56 -19.20
N ASN A 175 9.65 -5.14 -17.98
CA ASN A 175 10.30 -3.86 -17.70
C ASN A 175 11.16 -3.94 -16.43
N VAL A 176 12.05 -2.96 -16.27
CA VAL A 176 12.82 -2.72 -15.06
C VAL A 176 12.43 -1.36 -14.50
N LEU A 177 11.97 -1.35 -13.25
CA LEU A 177 11.50 -0.15 -12.56
C LEU A 177 12.36 0.14 -11.33
N PHE A 178 12.32 1.38 -10.89
CA PHE A 178 13.05 1.90 -9.75
C PHE A 178 12.12 2.64 -8.81
N ASP A 179 12.35 2.44 -7.51
CA ASP A 179 11.72 3.25 -6.47
C ASP A 179 12.80 3.89 -5.59
N VAL A 180 12.51 5.10 -5.14
CA VAL A 180 13.29 5.79 -4.11
C VAL A 180 12.34 6.31 -3.06
N GLY A 181 12.77 6.26 -1.81
CA GLY A 181 11.97 6.83 -0.74
C GLY A 181 12.82 7.34 0.41
N THR A 182 12.21 8.20 1.22
CA THR A 182 12.78 8.77 2.43
C THR A 182 11.74 8.80 3.54
N ILE A 183 12.21 8.68 4.78
CA ILE A 183 11.41 8.95 5.99
C ILE A 183 12.24 9.89 6.87
N TYR A 184 11.64 11.01 7.25
CA TYR A 184 12.26 12.05 8.06
C TYR A 184 11.49 12.29 9.36
N TYR A 185 12.17 12.13 10.50
CA TYR A 185 11.67 12.51 11.81
C TYR A 185 11.94 13.99 12.06
N THR A 186 10.86 14.75 12.23
CA THR A 186 10.95 16.21 12.39
C THR A 186 11.57 16.64 13.73
N GLY A 187 11.55 15.76 14.74
CA GLY A 187 11.93 16.05 16.12
C GLY A 187 10.81 16.68 16.96
N PHE A 188 9.65 16.97 16.34
CA PHE A 188 8.44 17.31 17.08
C PHE A 188 7.63 16.03 17.31
N ARG A 189 7.57 15.56 18.57
CA ARG A 189 6.93 14.27 18.91
C ARG A 189 7.49 13.13 18.05
N GLN A 190 6.63 12.26 17.55
CA GLN A 190 6.95 11.18 16.62
C GLN A 190 6.51 11.52 15.20
N LEU A 191 6.40 12.83 14.88
CA LEU A 191 5.98 13.30 13.57
C LEU A 191 7.04 12.94 12.53
N ARG A 192 6.59 12.14 11.57
CA ARG A 192 7.35 11.63 10.44
C ARG A 192 6.80 12.19 9.15
N LEU A 193 7.69 12.60 8.27
CA LEU A 193 7.39 12.94 6.89
C LEU A 193 7.94 11.83 6.00
N GLY A 194 7.10 11.28 5.12
CA GLY A 194 7.49 10.26 4.17
C GLY A 194 7.38 10.76 2.75
N PHE A 195 8.41 10.53 1.94
CA PHE A 195 8.39 10.80 0.51
C PHE A 195 8.73 9.52 -0.23
N ALA A 196 7.99 9.18 -1.29
CA ALA A 196 8.34 8.07 -2.17
C ALA A 196 8.04 8.42 -3.63
N LEU A 197 8.94 7.97 -4.50
CA LEU A 197 8.76 7.92 -5.95
C LEU A 197 8.79 6.45 -6.34
N GLN A 198 7.70 5.94 -6.91
CA GLN A 198 7.54 4.53 -7.22
C GLN A 198 7.31 4.29 -8.71
N HIS A 199 7.77 3.14 -9.19
CA HIS A 199 7.53 2.63 -10.54
C HIS A 199 8.13 3.49 -11.65
N PHE A 200 9.24 4.16 -11.37
CA PHE A 200 9.96 4.91 -12.40
C PHE A 200 10.70 3.96 -13.33
N GLY A 201 10.52 4.08 -14.64
CA GLY A 201 11.18 3.23 -15.62
C GLY A 201 10.95 3.70 -17.05
N PRO A 202 11.55 3.03 -18.04
CA PRO A 202 11.35 3.35 -19.45
C PRO A 202 9.92 3.01 -19.90
N ASP A 203 9.45 3.71 -20.92
CA ASP A 203 8.17 3.42 -21.57
C ASP A 203 8.20 2.03 -22.21
N MET A 204 7.04 1.37 -22.22
CA MET A 204 6.85 0.02 -22.75
C MET A 204 6.10 0.09 -24.08
N LYS A 205 6.30 -0.91 -24.94
CA LYS A 205 5.55 -1.07 -26.18
C LYS A 205 4.79 -2.38 -26.16
N LEU A 206 3.50 -2.32 -26.46
CA LEU A 206 2.70 -3.48 -26.77
C LEU A 206 2.13 -3.32 -28.18
N VAL A 207 2.55 -4.20 -29.07
CA VAL A 207 2.23 -4.12 -30.50
C VAL A 207 2.67 -2.74 -31.04
N ASP A 208 1.72 -1.86 -31.35
CA ASP A 208 1.97 -0.53 -31.92
C ASP A 208 1.66 0.64 -30.95
N GLN A 209 1.35 0.34 -29.69
CA GLN A 209 1.04 1.36 -28.68
C GLN A 209 2.13 1.48 -27.62
N GLU A 210 2.51 2.73 -27.32
CA GLU A 210 3.41 3.08 -26.23
C GLU A 210 2.63 3.31 -24.94
N PHE A 211 3.06 2.66 -23.87
CA PHE A 211 2.48 2.78 -22.54
C PHE A 211 3.55 3.27 -21.57
N ARG A 212 3.17 4.24 -20.74
CA ARG A 212 4.03 4.68 -19.64
C ARG A 212 3.97 3.71 -18.47
N THR A 213 4.94 3.81 -17.58
CA THR A 213 4.86 3.12 -16.28
C THR A 213 3.86 3.83 -15.36
N PRO A 214 3.30 3.13 -14.36
CA PRO A 214 2.34 3.72 -13.42
C PRO A 214 3.08 4.49 -12.32
N LEU A 215 3.82 5.53 -12.72
CA LEU A 215 4.67 6.32 -11.82
C LEU A 215 3.80 7.00 -10.73
N LEU A 216 4.20 6.80 -9.47
CA LEU A 216 3.53 7.40 -8.31
C LEU A 216 4.48 8.28 -7.51
N PHE A 217 4.05 9.48 -7.21
CA PHE A 217 4.67 10.37 -6.23
C PHE A 217 3.80 10.37 -4.97
N ARG A 218 4.39 10.04 -3.82
CA ARG A 218 3.72 10.01 -2.52
C ARG A 218 4.38 10.95 -1.54
N VAL A 219 3.57 11.74 -0.86
CA VAL A 219 4.01 12.63 0.22
C VAL A 219 3.08 12.42 1.41
N SER A 220 3.65 12.11 2.57
CA SER A 220 2.87 11.76 3.76
C SER A 220 3.39 12.45 5.00
N ALA A 221 2.48 12.66 5.95
CA ALA A 221 2.78 13.08 7.32
C ALA A 221 2.04 12.14 8.28
N ALA A 222 2.75 11.60 9.26
CA ALA A 222 2.16 10.73 10.28
C ALA A 222 2.74 11.03 11.66
N ASP A 223 1.91 11.04 12.71
CA ASP A 223 2.34 11.30 14.08
C ASP A 223 1.61 10.41 15.08
N GLU A 224 2.31 10.11 16.18
CA GLU A 224 1.73 9.50 17.36
C GLU A 224 0.99 10.59 18.16
N ILE A 225 -0.29 10.78 17.84
CA ILE A 225 -1.12 11.85 18.39
C ILE A 225 -1.24 11.73 19.91
N PHE A 226 -1.37 10.50 20.40
CA PHE A 226 -1.55 10.21 21.81
C PHE A 226 -0.95 8.85 22.18
N SER A 227 -0.20 8.83 23.27
CA SER A 227 0.30 7.58 23.87
C SER A 227 0.16 7.64 25.38
N PHE A 228 -0.51 6.64 25.94
CA PHE A 228 -0.80 6.56 27.36
C PHE A 228 -0.93 5.11 27.81
N GLN A 229 -0.01 4.71 28.68
CA GLN A 229 0.09 3.34 29.20
C GLN A 229 0.13 2.34 28.04
N ASP A 230 -1.00 1.69 27.81
CA ASP A 230 -1.17 0.58 26.88
C ASP A 230 -1.90 1.01 25.59
N PHE A 231 -2.22 2.29 25.44
CA PHE A 231 -2.95 2.81 24.29
C PHE A 231 -2.07 3.77 23.49
N THR A 232 -1.97 3.55 22.19
CA THR A 232 -1.29 4.46 21.26
C THR A 232 -2.20 4.75 20.07
N LEU A 233 -2.46 6.02 19.80
CA LEU A 233 -3.20 6.49 18.63
C LEU A 233 -2.24 7.16 17.67
N ILE A 234 -2.20 6.63 16.45
CA ILE A 234 -1.41 7.15 15.35
C ILE A 234 -2.35 7.65 14.26
N ALA A 235 -2.04 8.80 13.69
CA ALA A 235 -2.76 9.36 12.55
C ALA A 235 -1.80 9.63 11.41
N GLY A 236 -2.27 9.40 10.19
CA GLY A 236 -1.52 9.64 8.96
C GLY A 236 -2.39 10.34 7.92
N ALA A 237 -1.76 11.18 7.12
CA ALA A 237 -2.31 11.75 5.92
C ALA A 237 -1.29 11.61 4.79
N GLU A 238 -1.76 11.33 3.58
CA GLU A 238 -0.91 11.16 2.41
C GLU A 238 -1.57 11.77 1.17
N LEU A 239 -0.79 12.54 0.42
CA LEU A 239 -1.12 13.01 -0.91
C LEU A 239 -0.41 12.10 -1.92
N VAL A 240 -1.16 11.64 -2.92
CA VAL A 240 -0.63 10.80 -4.00
C VAL A 240 -0.88 11.49 -5.33
N HIS A 241 0.19 11.69 -6.09
CA HIS A 241 0.17 12.19 -7.46
C HIS A 241 0.61 11.08 -8.42
N PRO A 242 -0.32 10.45 -9.13
CA PRO A 242 -0.03 9.51 -10.21
C PRO A 242 0.21 10.25 -11.54
N THR A 243 0.97 9.64 -12.46
CA THR A 243 1.07 10.19 -13.83
C THR A 243 -0.14 9.89 -14.72
N ASP A 244 -0.97 8.93 -14.30
CA ASP A 244 -2.00 8.30 -15.12
C ASP A 244 -3.40 8.37 -14.49
N ASN A 245 -3.62 9.21 -13.48
CA ASN A 245 -4.94 9.44 -12.90
C ASN A 245 -5.00 10.82 -12.24
N VAL A 246 -6.14 11.15 -11.64
CA VAL A 246 -6.28 12.31 -10.76
C VAL A 246 -5.52 12.09 -9.46
N GLU A 247 -5.08 13.18 -8.85
CA GLU A 247 -4.47 13.16 -7.52
C GLU A 247 -5.52 12.79 -6.47
N TRP A 248 -5.07 12.10 -5.42
CA TRP A 248 -5.94 11.76 -4.29
C TRP A 248 -5.25 11.96 -2.95
N VAL A 249 -6.08 12.05 -1.91
CA VAL A 249 -5.65 12.17 -0.52
C VAL A 249 -6.15 10.97 0.26
N ASN A 250 -5.27 10.42 1.09
CA ASN A 250 -5.55 9.31 1.98
C ASN A 250 -5.41 9.77 3.43
N LEU A 251 -6.32 9.32 4.29
CA LEU A 251 -6.25 9.47 5.74
C LEU A 251 -6.28 8.10 6.41
N GLY A 252 -5.51 7.93 7.48
CA GLY A 252 -5.43 6.69 8.23
C GLY A 252 -5.34 6.93 9.73
N LEU A 253 -5.96 6.04 10.51
CA LEU A 253 -5.91 6.03 11.97
C LEU A 253 -5.61 4.62 12.46
N GLU A 254 -4.60 4.47 13.32
CA GLU A 254 -4.22 3.23 13.98
C GLU A 254 -4.33 3.41 15.49
N LEU A 255 -5.19 2.61 16.15
CA LEU A 255 -5.27 2.53 17.60
C LEU A 255 -4.69 1.19 18.06
N ASN A 256 -3.51 1.25 18.67
CA ASN A 256 -2.89 0.13 19.35
C ASN A 256 -3.41 0.04 20.79
N ILE A 257 -3.76 -1.16 21.21
CA ILE A 257 -4.37 -1.50 22.49
C ILE A 257 -3.60 -2.66 23.12
N PHE A 258 -3.01 -2.42 24.31
CA PHE A 258 -2.18 -3.37 25.07
C PHE A 258 -1.00 -3.96 24.28
N LYS A 259 -0.53 -3.27 23.24
CA LYS A 259 0.50 -3.77 22.31
C LYS A 259 0.16 -5.12 21.66
N PHE A 260 -1.09 -5.56 21.77
CA PHE A 260 -1.58 -6.86 21.34
C PHE A 260 -2.62 -6.73 20.23
N LEU A 261 -3.52 -5.74 20.34
CA LEU A 261 -4.61 -5.54 19.40
C LEU A 261 -4.45 -4.18 18.71
N ASP A 262 -4.56 -4.17 17.39
CA ASP A 262 -4.62 -2.95 16.59
C ASP A 262 -5.99 -2.82 15.96
N LEU A 263 -6.59 -1.64 16.05
CA LEU A 263 -7.79 -1.28 15.30
C LEU A 263 -7.44 -0.17 14.31
N ARG A 264 -7.88 -0.32 13.07
CA ARG A 264 -7.50 0.56 11.97
C ARG A 264 -8.71 1.02 11.18
N GLY A 265 -8.67 2.28 10.78
CA GLY A 265 -9.64 2.88 9.88
C GLY A 265 -8.94 3.81 8.89
N GLY A 266 -9.44 3.83 7.66
CA GLY A 266 -8.87 4.62 6.59
C GLY A 266 -9.94 5.18 5.66
N TYR A 267 -9.60 6.32 5.05
CA TYR A 267 -10.44 6.99 4.06
C TYR A 267 -9.60 7.48 2.89
N ARG A 268 -10.04 7.19 1.66
CA ARG A 268 -9.41 7.64 0.41
C ARG A 268 -10.34 8.59 -0.33
N PHE A 269 -9.96 9.87 -0.38
CA PHE A 269 -10.69 10.90 -1.13
C PHE A 269 -10.46 10.73 -2.63
N SER A 270 -11.42 11.13 -3.46
CA SER A 270 -11.27 11.17 -4.93
C SER A 270 -10.82 9.83 -5.57
N ASN A 271 -11.12 8.71 -4.92
CA ASN A 271 -10.84 7.37 -5.43
C ASN A 271 -12.16 6.63 -5.68
N ASP A 272 -12.26 5.99 -6.84
CA ASP A 272 -13.50 5.36 -7.30
C ASP A 272 -13.73 3.97 -6.67
N LEU A 273 -12.68 3.34 -6.16
CA LEU A 273 -12.73 2.01 -5.56
C LEU A 273 -12.33 2.07 -4.08
N GLY A 274 -13.18 1.56 -3.20
CA GLY A 274 -12.85 1.31 -1.80
C GLY A 274 -12.44 2.57 -1.03
N LYS A 275 -13.38 3.51 -0.88
CA LYS A 275 -13.14 4.79 -0.17
C LYS A 275 -12.86 4.57 1.30
N ILE A 276 -13.62 3.71 1.95
CA ILE A 276 -13.49 3.40 3.37
C ILE A 276 -12.75 2.07 3.50
N SER A 277 -11.88 1.94 4.50
CA SER A 277 -11.24 0.68 4.85
C SER A 277 -11.17 0.50 6.35
N PHE A 278 -11.28 -0.75 6.79
CA PHE A 278 -11.19 -1.14 8.19
C PHE A 278 -10.18 -2.28 8.34
N GLY A 279 -9.58 -2.40 9.50
CA GLY A 279 -8.72 -3.53 9.78
C GLY A 279 -8.49 -3.80 11.25
N ILE A 280 -8.07 -5.02 11.50
CA ILE A 280 -7.69 -5.53 12.81
C ILE A 280 -6.31 -6.17 12.72
N GLY A 281 -5.50 -5.97 13.75
CA GLY A 281 -4.19 -6.58 13.88
C GLY A 281 -4.03 -7.28 15.21
N LEU A 282 -3.39 -8.45 15.20
CA LEU A 282 -3.04 -9.21 16.38
C LEU A 282 -1.52 -9.38 16.45
N ARG A 283 -0.97 -9.04 17.61
CA ARG A 283 0.45 -9.11 17.98
C ARG A 283 0.57 -10.01 19.21
N PRO A 284 0.47 -11.34 19.08
CA PRO A 284 0.63 -12.24 20.21
C PRO A 284 1.99 -12.05 20.89
N PRO A 285 2.10 -12.34 22.20
CA PRO A 285 3.37 -12.28 22.89
C PRO A 285 4.45 -13.12 22.18
N PRO A 286 5.71 -12.68 22.19
CA PRO A 286 6.80 -13.37 21.51
C PRO A 286 6.92 -14.84 21.97
N LEU A 287 7.11 -15.75 21.04
CA LEU A 287 7.40 -17.15 21.33
C LEU A 287 8.89 -17.40 21.09
N ALA A 288 9.68 -17.41 22.18
CA ALA A 288 11.14 -17.38 22.11
C ALA A 288 11.63 -16.17 21.30
N ASP A 289 12.40 -16.39 20.23
CA ASP A 289 12.91 -15.32 19.36
C ASP A 289 11.94 -14.90 18.25
N PHE A 290 10.78 -15.55 18.15
CA PHE A 290 9.81 -15.31 17.08
C PHE A 290 8.74 -14.30 17.50
N ASN A 291 8.62 -13.24 16.71
CA ASN A 291 7.53 -12.27 16.79
C ASN A 291 6.57 -12.46 15.63
N MET A 292 5.32 -12.77 15.91
CA MET A 292 4.29 -12.95 14.89
C MET A 292 3.36 -11.75 14.84
N LYS A 293 2.94 -11.37 13.62
CA LYS A 293 1.85 -10.42 13.38
C LYS A 293 0.84 -11.04 12.42
N ILE A 294 -0.44 -10.83 12.73
CA ILE A 294 -1.55 -11.25 11.88
C ILE A 294 -2.42 -10.03 11.67
N ASP A 295 -2.64 -9.63 10.43
CA ASP A 295 -3.46 -8.49 10.08
C ASP A 295 -4.53 -8.91 9.07
N TYR A 296 -5.73 -8.37 9.26
CA TYR A 296 -6.85 -8.51 8.34
C TYR A 296 -7.42 -7.14 8.01
N SER A 297 -7.76 -6.92 6.75
CA SER A 297 -8.43 -5.70 6.31
C SER A 297 -9.62 -6.00 5.43
N TYR A 298 -10.63 -5.16 5.57
CA TYR A 298 -11.85 -5.18 4.80
C TYR A 298 -12.09 -3.81 4.18
N THR A 299 -12.28 -3.79 2.87
CA THR A 299 -12.58 -2.60 2.09
C THR A 299 -13.91 -2.85 1.37
N PRO A 300 -15.01 -2.24 1.83
CA PRO A 300 -16.29 -2.32 1.14
C PRO A 300 -16.17 -1.81 -0.30
N SER A 301 -16.75 -2.52 -1.25
CA SER A 301 -16.88 -2.05 -2.63
C SER A 301 -18.16 -1.22 -2.75
N GLU A 302 -18.06 0.02 -3.23
CA GLU A 302 -19.22 0.88 -3.55
C GLU A 302 -19.81 0.59 -4.95
N THR A 303 -19.28 -0.44 -5.63
CA THR A 303 -19.55 -0.72 -7.06
C THR A 303 -20.09 -2.14 -7.27
N VAL A 304 -20.25 -2.55 -8.53
CA VAL A 304 -20.75 -3.88 -8.95
C VAL A 304 -19.88 -5.05 -8.47
N PHE A 305 -18.65 -4.79 -8.04
CA PHE A 305 -17.71 -5.82 -7.63
C PHE A 305 -17.85 -6.22 -6.16
N SER A 306 -17.37 -7.43 -5.84
CA SER A 306 -17.29 -7.94 -4.47
C SER A 306 -16.40 -7.08 -3.58
N ASP A 307 -16.69 -7.11 -2.28
CA ASP A 307 -15.83 -6.50 -1.27
C ASP A 307 -14.43 -7.10 -1.30
N ILE A 308 -13.45 -6.27 -0.98
CA ILE A 308 -12.05 -6.66 -0.98
C ILE A 308 -11.64 -7.06 0.43
N GLN A 309 -11.02 -8.23 0.54
CA GLN A 309 -10.51 -8.77 1.79
C GLN A 309 -9.03 -9.09 1.64
N ARG A 310 -8.24 -8.69 2.64
CA ARG A 310 -6.82 -8.98 2.68
C ARG A 310 -6.41 -9.58 4.00
N PHE A 311 -5.50 -10.52 3.90
CA PHE A 311 -4.90 -11.20 5.03
C PHE A 311 -3.39 -11.09 4.93
N THR A 312 -2.72 -10.79 6.04
CA THR A 312 -1.27 -10.65 6.11
C THR A 312 -0.74 -11.35 7.34
N ILE A 313 0.28 -12.17 7.15
CA ILE A 313 1.05 -12.76 8.25
C ILE A 313 2.48 -12.27 8.13
N GLY A 314 3.04 -11.85 9.25
CA GLY A 314 4.47 -11.56 9.37
C GLY A 314 5.11 -12.33 10.50
N LEU A 315 6.37 -12.71 10.30
CA LEU A 315 7.21 -13.39 11.27
C LEU A 315 8.58 -12.72 11.29
N ALA A 316 9.00 -12.21 12.45
CA ALA A 316 10.35 -11.69 12.68
C ALA A 316 11.14 -12.58 13.63
N PHE A 317 12.43 -12.81 13.34
CA PHE A 317 13.34 -13.71 14.07
C PHE A 317 14.81 -13.32 13.97
#